data_AF-A0A5A7ZZV6-F1
#
_entry.id   AF-A0A5A7ZZV6-F1
#
_cell.length_a   1.000
_cell.length_b   1.000
_cell.length_c   1.000
_cell.angle_alpha   90.00
_cell.angle_beta   90.00
_cell.angle_gamma   90.00
#
_symmetry.space_group_name_H-M   'P 1'
#
loop_
_entity.id
_entity.type
_entity.pdbx_description
1 polymer ?
#
loop_
_entity_poly.entity_id
_entity_poly.type
_entity_poly.pdbx_seq_one_letter_code
_entity_poly.pdbx_strand_id
1 'polypeptide(L)'
;MEHLDATEAAQDAPADLSALSEHEMQTLACRTELATLFRGIQGIAGLAACNLETGGSVQDLCGLFSALGQLDAKATDLAGRYGVLISTQGVA
;
A
#
# COMPACT_ATOMS: atom_id res chain seq x y z
N MET A 1 -19.40 -41.85 -14.16
CA MET A 1 -19.42 -41.40 -12.76
C MET A 1 -18.14 -40.63 -12.56
N GLU A 2 -18.14 -39.36 -12.95
CA GLU A 2 -17.01 -38.45 -12.80
C GLU A 2 -17.53 -37.26 -12.01
N HIS A 3 -17.24 -37.30 -10.72
CA HIS A 3 -17.53 -36.23 -9.77
C HIS A 3 -16.44 -35.18 -10.00
N LEU A 4 -16.72 -34.19 -10.84
CA LEU A 4 -15.87 -33.01 -10.97
C LEU A 4 -16.03 -32.20 -9.70
N ASP A 5 -15.06 -32.39 -8.82
CA ASP A 5 -14.89 -31.73 -7.54
C ASP A 5 -14.87 -30.20 -7.73
N ALA A 6 -15.54 -29.54 -6.80
CA ALA A 6 -15.87 -28.13 -6.88
C ALA A 6 -14.63 -27.27 -7.10
N THR A 7 -14.68 -26.42 -8.13
CA THR A 7 -13.88 -25.20 -8.13
C THR A 7 -14.31 -24.42 -6.89
N GLU A 8 -13.49 -24.43 -5.84
CA GLU A 8 -13.59 -23.49 -4.73
C GLU A 8 -13.50 -22.09 -5.34
N ALA A 9 -14.67 -21.51 -5.61
CA ALA A 9 -14.80 -20.08 -5.82
C ALA A 9 -14.29 -19.46 -4.51
N ALA A 10 -13.12 -18.81 -4.57
CA ALA A 10 -12.63 -18.00 -3.48
C ALA A 10 -13.75 -17.01 -3.12
N GLN A 11 -14.49 -17.31 -2.07
CA GLN A 11 -15.59 -16.47 -1.61
C GLN A 11 -14.96 -15.16 -1.17
N ASP A 12 -15.32 -14.07 -1.85
CA ASP A 12 -15.05 -12.68 -1.48
C ASP A 12 -15.89 -12.30 -0.24
N ALA A 13 -15.80 -13.12 0.81
CA ALA A 13 -16.42 -12.83 2.09
C ALA A 13 -15.51 -11.85 2.85
N PRO A 14 -16.06 -10.79 3.46
CA PRO A 14 -15.26 -9.89 4.28
C PRO A 14 -14.56 -10.70 5.37
N ALA A 15 -13.24 -10.53 5.50
CA ALA A 15 -12.46 -11.18 6.53
C ALA A 15 -12.99 -10.77 7.91
N ASP A 16 -13.22 -11.75 8.79
CA ASP A 16 -13.58 -11.47 10.17
C ASP A 16 -12.34 -10.98 10.94
N LEU A 17 -12.34 -9.70 11.30
CA LEU A 17 -11.25 -9.04 12.02
C LEU A 17 -11.52 -8.96 13.53
N SER A 18 -12.66 -9.46 14.01
CA SER A 18 -13.10 -9.31 15.41
C SER A 18 -12.22 -10.06 16.42
N ALA A 19 -11.47 -11.06 15.97
CA ALA A 19 -10.54 -11.85 16.79
C ALA A 19 -9.13 -11.27 16.88
N LEU A 20 -8.82 -10.18 16.16
CA LEU A 20 -7.49 -9.58 16.17
C LEU A 20 -7.25 -8.82 17.48
N SER A 21 -6.07 -9.03 18.08
CA SER A 21 -5.57 -8.17 19.13
C SER A 21 -5.29 -6.75 18.61
N GLU A 22 -5.21 -5.78 19.52
CA GLU A 22 -4.88 -4.38 19.18
C GLU A 22 -3.57 -4.27 18.39
N HIS A 23 -2.55 -5.04 18.76
CA HIS A 23 -1.28 -5.09 18.05
C HIS A 23 -1.41 -5.65 16.62
N GLU A 24 -2.19 -6.72 16.44
CA GLU A 24 -2.43 -7.31 15.12
C GLU A 24 -3.23 -6.35 14.23
N MET A 25 -4.23 -5.66 14.81
CA MET A 25 -5.00 -4.62 14.12
C MET A 25 -4.08 -3.48 13.65
N GLN A 26 -3.15 -3.05 14.50
CA GLN A 26 -2.22 -1.97 14.21
C GLN A 26 -1.16 -2.37 13.17
N THR A 27 -0.68 -3.61 13.22
CA THR A 27 0.19 -4.19 12.20
C THR A 27 -0.52 -4.29 10.85
N LEU A 28 -1.79 -4.72 10.85
CA LEU A 28 -2.61 -4.80 9.64
C LEU A 28 -2.86 -3.42 9.04
N ALA A 29 -3.15 -2.42 9.88
CA ALA A 29 -3.27 -1.02 9.46
C ALA A 29 -1.98 -0.52 8.80
N CYS A 30 -0.81 -0.77 9.42
CA CYS A 30 0.49 -0.42 8.86
C CYS A 30 0.70 -1.04 7.47
N ARG A 31 0.44 -2.34 7.34
CA ARG A 31 0.56 -3.06 6.06
C ARG A 31 -0.38 -2.50 5.00
N THR A 32 -1.58 -2.10 5.39
CA THR A 32 -2.58 -1.52 4.47
C THR A 32 -2.18 -0.12 4.01
N GLU A 33 -1.67 0.72 4.91
CA GLU A 33 -1.12 2.04 4.57
C GLU A 33 0.10 1.91 3.65
N LEU A 34 1.03 1.00 3.95
CA LEU A 34 2.20 0.71 3.11
C LEU A 34 1.78 0.20 1.72
N ALA A 35 0.82 -0.73 1.65
CA ALA A 35 0.32 -1.25 0.38
C ALA A 35 -0.31 -0.14 -0.47
N THR A 36 -1.05 0.78 0.15
CA THR A 36 -1.63 1.95 -0.51
C THR A 36 -0.54 2.87 -1.05
N LEU A 37 0.50 3.11 -0.26
CA LEU A 37 1.63 3.96 -0.64
C LEU A 37 2.40 3.37 -1.84
N PHE A 38 2.72 2.07 -1.80
CA PHE A 38 3.39 1.40 -2.91
C PHE A 38 2.55 1.39 -4.19
N ARG A 39 1.23 1.22 -4.08
CA ARG A 39 0.33 1.33 -5.22
C ARG A 39 0.34 2.73 -5.83
N GLY A 40 0.37 3.77 -5.00
CA GLY A 40 0.52 5.16 -5.45
C GLY A 40 1.82 5.38 -6.21
N ILE A 41 2.95 4.90 -5.68
CA ILE A 41 4.26 5.01 -6.34
C ILE A 41 4.26 4.29 -7.70
N GLN A 42 3.73 3.06 -7.74
CA GLN A 42 3.60 2.29 -8.99
C GLN A 42 2.73 3.02 -10.02
N GLY A 43 1.61 3.60 -9.60
CA GLY A 43 0.74 4.38 -10.47
C GLY A 43 1.45 5.59 -11.07
N ILE A 44 2.20 6.34 -10.25
CA ILE A 44 2.97 7.49 -10.76
C ILE A 44 4.09 7.05 -11.68
N ALA A 45 4.81 5.97 -11.36
CA ALA A 45 5.84 5.41 -12.24
C ALA A 45 5.27 5.01 -13.60
N GLY A 46 4.09 4.36 -13.62
CA GLY A 46 3.37 4.02 -14.85
C GLY A 46 2.96 5.25 -15.67
N LEU A 47 2.44 6.29 -15.01
CA LEU A 47 2.10 7.55 -15.66
C LEU A 47 3.33 8.26 -16.23
N ALA A 48 4.46 8.24 -15.52
CA ALA A 48 5.70 8.85 -15.97
C ALA A 48 6.25 8.12 -17.22
N ALA A 49 6.24 6.79 -17.23
CA ALA A 49 6.61 5.99 -18.39
C ALA A 49 5.72 6.31 -19.60
N CYS A 50 4.40 6.32 -19.41
CA CYS A 50 3.45 6.66 -20.47
C CYS A 50 3.66 8.09 -21.00
N ASN A 51 3.93 9.06 -20.11
CA ASN A 51 4.21 10.44 -20.50
C ASN A 51 5.46 10.52 -21.39
N LEU A 52 6.53 9.79 -21.05
CA LEU A 52 7.75 9.73 -21.86
C LEU A 52 7.52 9.06 -23.22
N GLU A 53 6.73 8.00 -23.28
CA GLU A 53 6.42 7.27 -24.52
C GLU A 53 5.54 8.08 -25.49
N THR A 54 4.63 8.90 -24.95
CA THR A 54 3.64 9.66 -25.73
C THR A 54 4.11 11.07 -26.09
N GLY A 55 5.34 11.46 -25.71
CA GLY A 55 5.86 12.81 -25.95
C GLY A 55 5.20 13.87 -25.07
N GLY A 56 4.80 13.49 -23.85
CA GLY A 56 4.21 14.38 -22.86
C GLY A 56 5.17 15.50 -22.42
N SER A 57 4.61 16.50 -21.75
CA SER A 57 5.35 17.73 -21.45
C SER A 57 6.26 17.56 -20.23
N VAL A 58 7.35 18.32 -20.20
CA VAL A 58 8.21 18.45 -19.01
C VAL A 58 7.41 18.92 -17.79
N GLN A 59 6.37 19.74 -17.99
CA GLN A 59 5.48 20.19 -16.93
C GLN A 59 4.72 19.03 -16.28
N ASP A 60 4.26 18.06 -17.07
CA ASP A 60 3.57 16.87 -16.57
C ASP A 60 4.53 16.02 -15.72
N LEU A 61 5.77 15.82 -16.20
CA LEU A 61 6.80 15.13 -15.43
C LEU A 61 7.10 15.84 -14.10
N CYS A 62 7.22 17.17 -14.10
CA CYS A 62 7.39 17.95 -12.87
C CYS A 62 6.23 17.74 -11.89
N GLY A 63 4.99 17.64 -12.38
CA GLY A 63 3.81 17.31 -11.58
C GLY A 63 3.91 15.91 -10.97
N LEU A 64 4.32 14.92 -11.74
CA LEU A 64 4.50 13.53 -11.28
C LEU A 64 5.62 13.41 -10.24
N PHE A 65 6.75 14.09 -10.43
CA PHE A 65 7.82 14.13 -9.42
C PHE A 65 7.38 14.81 -8.13
N SER A 66 6.58 15.89 -8.23
CA SER A 66 5.99 16.54 -7.06
C SER A 66 5.07 15.59 -6.29
N ALA A 67 4.26 14.80 -7.00
CA ALA A 67 3.41 13.78 -6.39
C ALA A 67 4.22 12.66 -5.73
N LEU A 68 5.34 12.22 -6.33
CA LEU A 68 6.27 11.27 -5.69
C LEU A 68 6.86 11.83 -4.41
N GLY A 69 7.26 13.11 -4.39
CA GLY A 69 7.74 13.77 -3.17
C GLY A 69 6.70 13.80 -2.06
N GLN A 70 5.41 13.95 -2.39
CA GLN A 70 4.33 13.84 -1.40
C GLN A 70 4.15 12.42 -0.86
N LEU A 71 4.32 11.39 -1.71
CA LEU A 71 4.30 10.00 -1.25
C LEU A 71 5.51 9.66 -0.38
N ASP A 72 6.69 10.19 -0.70
CA ASP A 72 7.90 10.04 0.11
C ASP A 72 7.74 10.66 1.51
N ALA A 73 7.16 11.87 1.58
CA ALA A 73 6.84 12.50 2.86
C ALA A 73 5.84 11.65 3.68
N LYS A 74 4.82 11.09 3.03
CA LYS A 74 3.88 10.16 3.68
C LYS A 74 4.57 8.88 4.16
N ALA A 75 5.52 8.35 3.41
CA ALA A 75 6.28 7.16 3.80
C ALA A 75 7.15 7.45 5.03
N THR A 76 7.78 8.62 5.07
CA THR A 76 8.57 9.09 6.22
C THR A 76 7.71 9.27 7.47
N ASP A 77 6.55 9.91 7.33
CA ASP A 77 5.57 10.04 8.44
C ASP A 77 5.12 8.67 8.95
N LEU A 78 4.78 7.76 8.04
CA LEU A 78 4.37 6.40 8.36
C LEU A 78 5.46 5.63 9.12
N ALA A 79 6.71 5.73 8.66
CA ALA A 79 7.87 5.15 9.33
C ALA A 79 8.09 5.75 10.72
N GLY A 80 7.84 7.06 10.90
CA GLY A 80 7.87 7.71 12.21
C GLY A 80 6.79 7.16 13.14
N ARG A 81 5.54 7.13 12.70
CA ARG A 81 4.40 6.63 13.49
C ARG A 81 4.59 5.19 13.94
N TYR A 82 4.95 4.30 13.02
CA TYR A 82 5.11 2.87 13.32
C TYR A 82 6.46 2.50 13.92
N GLY A 83 7.53 3.24 13.60
CA GLY A 83 8.86 3.05 14.21
C GLY A 83 8.88 3.41 15.69
N VAL A 84 8.17 4.48 16.08
CA VAL A 84 7.94 4.81 17.50
C VAL A 84 7.18 3.68 18.18
N LEU A 85 6.14 3.15 17.52
CA LEU A 85 5.26 2.12 18.05
C LEU A 85 5.96 0.77 18.32
N ILE A 86 6.90 0.39 17.45
CA ILE A 86 7.76 -0.79 17.63
C ILE A 86 8.80 -0.54 18.74
N SER A 87 9.34 0.68 18.83
CA SER A 87 10.39 1.03 19.79
C SER A 87 9.89 1.15 21.24
N THR A 88 8.67 1.65 21.47
CA THR A 88 8.06 1.70 22.80
C THR A 88 7.61 0.33 23.31
N GLN A 89 7.43 -0.66 22.44
CA GLN A 89 7.07 -2.03 22.84
C GLN A 89 8.27 -2.94 23.15
N GLY A 90 9.50 -2.48 22.90
CA GLY A 90 10.73 -3.11 23.39
C GLY A 90 11.10 -2.78 24.84
N VAL A 91 10.29 -1.94 25.51
CA VAL A 91 10.44 -1.57 26.92
C VAL A 91 9.24 -2.10 27.70
N ALA A 92 9.19 -3.43 27.86
CA ALA A 92 8.31 -4.11 28.82
C ALA A 92 9.08 -5.26 29.46
#